data_AF-A0A5B8IRT2-F1
#
_entry.id   AF-A0A5B8IRT2-F1
#
_cell.length_a   1.000
_cell.length_b   1.000
_cell.length_c   1.000
_cell.angle_alpha   90.00
_cell.angle_beta   90.00
_cell.angle_gamma   90.00
#
_symmetry.space_group_name_H-M   'P 1'
#
loop_
_entity.id
_entity.type
_entity.pdbx_description
1 polymer ?
#
loop_
_entity_poly.entity_id
_entity_poly.type
_entity_poly.pdbx_seq_one_letter_code
_entity_poly.pdbx_strand_id
1 'polypeptide(L)'
;MNLIRCAKGAVTASAATAACYTLMYWGYAWAREAADTRTARGGTFGGAIEHLLTTAGSWILMPLLLWAGMRLLREGGNTVFVLAGGVAWVLVSGILIDDIDFPGSRTPYVALAVYVLFCTMLSGKDQPTKP
;
A
#
# COMPACT_ATOMS: atom_id res chain seq x y z
N MET A 1 -26.15 -3.12 -1.94
CA MET A 1 -24.82 -2.49 -2.04
C MET A 1 -24.96 -1.04 -1.60
N ASN A 2 -24.27 -0.62 -0.53
CA ASN A 2 -24.45 0.73 0.02
C ASN A 2 -23.46 1.69 -0.66
N LEU A 3 -23.95 2.50 -1.61
CA LEU A 3 -23.12 3.39 -2.45
C LEU A 3 -22.29 4.38 -1.61
N ILE A 4 -22.84 4.88 -0.51
CA ILE A 4 -22.16 5.83 0.39
C ILE A 4 -20.94 5.14 1.03
N ARG A 5 -21.09 3.88 1.42
CA ARG A 5 -20.01 3.10 2.02
C ARG A 5 -18.94 2.70 1.01
N CYS A 6 -19.35 2.37 -0.23
CA CYS A 6 -18.41 2.18 -1.34
C CYS A 6 -17.59 3.45 -1.60
N ALA A 7 -18.24 4.62 -1.67
CA ALA A 7 -17.56 5.90 -1.89
C ALA A 7 -16.54 6.21 -0.76
N LYS A 8 -16.94 6.00 0.50
CA LYS A 8 -16.05 6.10 1.66
C LYS A 8 -14.84 5.16 1.54
N GLY A 9 -15.08 3.89 1.17
CA GLY A 9 -14.02 2.90 0.95
C GLY A 9 -13.08 3.25 -0.21
N ALA A 10 -13.60 3.84 -1.28
CA ALA A 10 -12.80 4.30 -2.41
C ALA A 10 -11.89 5.46 -2.02
N VAL A 11 -12.41 6.44 -1.26
CA VAL A 11 -11.64 7.59 -0.77
C VAL A 11 -10.53 7.15 0.20
N THR A 12 -10.83 6.25 1.13
CA THR A 12 -9.81 5.74 2.06
C THR A 12 -8.76 4.90 1.36
N ALA A 13 -9.18 4.01 0.45
CA ALA A 13 -8.26 3.18 -0.32
C ALA A 13 -7.35 4.03 -1.21
N SER A 14 -7.88 5.04 -1.91
CA SER A 14 -7.07 5.90 -2.78
C SER A 14 -6.08 6.75 -1.98
N ALA A 15 -6.50 7.34 -0.86
CA ALA A 15 -5.63 8.12 0.02
C ALA A 15 -4.52 7.24 0.63
N ALA A 16 -4.87 6.05 1.13
CA ALA A 16 -3.90 5.12 1.69
C ALA A 16 -2.90 4.63 0.63
N THR A 17 -3.40 4.32 -0.57
CA THR A 17 -2.58 3.92 -1.71
C THR A 17 -1.59 5.02 -2.10
N ALA A 18 -2.06 6.27 -2.18
CA ALA A 18 -1.19 7.41 -2.50
C ALA A 18 -0.08 7.59 -1.43
N ALA A 19 -0.42 7.50 -0.15
CA ALA A 19 0.53 7.64 0.94
C ALA A 19 1.57 6.51 0.98
N CYS A 20 1.15 5.25 0.77
CA CYS A 20 2.08 4.13 0.74
C CYS A 20 2.95 4.16 -0.53
N TYR A 21 2.40 4.56 -1.68
CA TYR A 21 3.18 4.74 -2.91
C TYR A 21 4.25 5.82 -2.77
N THR A 22 3.91 6.99 -2.19
CA THR A 22 4.90 8.05 -1.96
C THR A 22 5.98 7.59 -0.98
N LEU A 23 5.61 6.90 0.10
CA LEU A 23 6.58 6.33 1.03
C LEU A 23 7.54 5.35 0.35
N MET A 24 7.03 4.45 -0.50
CA MET A 24 7.87 3.51 -1.25
C MET A 24 8.78 4.22 -2.26
N TYR A 25 8.24 5.18 -3.01
CA TYR A 25 9.02 5.95 -3.98
C TYR A 25 10.20 6.68 -3.33
N TRP A 26 9.95 7.38 -2.21
CA TRP A 26 10.98 8.11 -1.49
C TRP A 26 11.95 7.18 -0.76
N GLY A 27 11.45 6.13 -0.12
CA GLY A 27 12.28 5.18 0.62
C GLY A 27 13.21 4.38 -0.29
N TYR A 28 12.78 4.03 -1.50
CA TYR A 28 13.66 3.36 -2.47
C TYR A 28 14.67 4.31 -3.12
N ALA A 29 14.32 5.59 -3.33
CA ALA A 29 15.30 6.59 -3.73
C ALA A 29 16.41 6.72 -2.68
N TRP A 30 16.03 6.79 -1.40
CA TRP A 30 16.99 6.79 -0.29
C TRP A 30 17.82 5.51 -0.21
N ALA A 31 17.20 4.34 -0.41
CA ALA A 31 17.91 3.06 -0.42
C ALA A 31 18.99 3.00 -1.52
N ARG A 32 18.71 3.59 -2.70
CA ARG A 32 19.69 3.69 -3.80
C ARG A 32 20.86 4.59 -3.47
N GLU A 33 20.61 5.78 -2.94
CA GLU A 33 21.68 6.69 -2.49
C GLU A 33 22.57 6.03 -1.41
N ALA A 34 21.94 5.29 -0.50
CA ALA A 34 22.62 4.54 0.55
C ALA A 34 23.41 3.33 0.01
N ALA A 35 22.98 2.74 -1.11
CA ALA A 35 23.68 1.69 -1.83
C ALA A 35 24.92 2.24 -2.53
N ASP A 36 24.79 3.30 -3.32
CA ASP A 36 25.91 3.92 -4.05
C ASP A 36 27.05 4.33 -3.10
N THR A 37 26.69 4.93 -1.97
CA THR A 37 27.65 5.38 -0.96
C THR A 37 28.40 4.22 -0.28
N ARG A 38 27.72 3.09 -0.02
CA ARG A 38 28.34 1.93 0.67
C ARG A 38 29.09 1.01 -0.28
N THR A 39 28.62 0.85 -1.52
CA THR A 39 29.35 0.12 -2.56
C THR A 39 30.68 0.81 -2.85
N ALA A 40 30.71 2.15 -2.90
CA ALA A 40 31.96 2.92 -3.00
C ALA A 40 32.93 2.68 -1.83
N ARG A 41 32.45 2.21 -0.68
CA ARG A 41 33.23 1.86 0.52
C ARG A 41 33.52 0.36 0.64
N GLY A 42 33.16 -0.46 -0.34
CA GLY A 42 33.39 -1.91 -0.34
C GLY A 42 32.37 -2.74 0.45
N GLY A 43 31.22 -2.17 0.82
CA GLY A 43 30.17 -2.90 1.53
C GLY A 43 29.18 -3.60 0.59
N THR A 44 29.02 -4.92 0.73
CA THR A 44 28.17 -5.78 -0.13
C THR A 44 26.65 -5.62 0.09
N PHE A 45 26.23 -5.02 1.21
CA PHE A 45 24.81 -4.86 1.59
C PHE A 45 24.28 -3.42 1.47
N GLY A 46 24.90 -2.59 0.63
CA GLY A 46 24.48 -1.19 0.47
C GLY A 46 23.00 -1.06 0.09
N GLY A 47 22.19 -0.41 0.93
CA GLY A 47 20.79 -0.08 0.64
C GLY A 47 19.77 -1.18 0.94
N ALA A 48 20.20 -2.42 1.26
CA ALA A 48 19.29 -3.54 1.51
C ALA A 48 18.43 -3.36 2.77
N ILE A 49 19.01 -2.76 3.83
CA ILE A 49 18.29 -2.49 5.08
C ILE A 49 17.25 -1.41 4.86
N GLU A 50 17.61 -0.33 4.16
CA GLU A 50 16.74 0.78 3.82
C GLU A 50 15.56 0.32 2.93
N HIS A 51 15.85 -0.58 1.98
CA HIS A 51 14.82 -1.21 1.15
C HIS A 51 13.87 -2.10 1.97
N LEU A 52 14.39 -2.96 2.84
CA LEU A 52 13.57 -3.81 3.72
C LEU A 52 12.73 -2.98 4.69
N LEU A 53 13.29 -1.91 5.24
CA LEU A 53 12.61 -1.03 6.19
C LEU A 53 11.46 -0.27 5.51
N THR A 54 11.70 0.24 4.29
CA THR A 54 10.66 0.92 3.49
C THR A 54 9.52 -0.04 3.15
N THR A 55 9.85 -1.26 2.75
CA THR A 55 8.86 -2.28 2.38
C THR A 55 8.05 -2.74 3.58
N ALA A 56 8.71 -3.09 4.68
CA ALA A 56 8.03 -3.48 5.93
C ALA A 56 7.19 -2.33 6.50
N GLY A 57 7.71 -1.09 6.43
CA GLY A 57 6.98 0.11 6.81
C GLY A 57 5.71 0.30 5.99
N SER A 58 5.78 0.13 4.68
CA SER A 58 4.62 0.19 3.77
C SER A 58 3.56 -0.87 4.12
N TRP A 59 3.98 -2.10 4.42
CA TRP A 59 3.08 -3.20 4.79
C TRP A 59 2.33 -2.97 6.09
N ILE A 60 2.96 -2.32 7.07
CA ILE A 60 2.32 -1.98 8.34
C ILE A 60 1.45 -0.72 8.18
N LEU A 61 1.92 0.25 7.39
CA LEU A 61 1.24 1.52 7.19
C LEU A 61 -0.10 1.37 6.47
N MET A 62 -0.17 0.51 5.45
CA MET A 62 -1.40 0.31 4.68
C MET A 62 -2.60 -0.14 5.53
N PRO A 63 -2.56 -1.25 6.29
CA PRO A 63 -3.69 -1.67 7.11
C PRO A 63 -4.04 -0.64 8.20
N LEU A 64 -3.04 0.07 8.74
CA LEU A 64 -3.25 1.18 9.66
C LEU A 64 -4.04 2.33 9.02
N LEU A 65 -3.68 2.75 7.81
CA LEU A 65 -4.37 3.82 7.08
C LEU A 65 -5.77 3.41 6.65
N LEU A 66 -5.96 2.17 6.19
CA LEU A 66 -7.28 1.62 5.87
C LEU A 66 -8.19 1.60 7.10
N TRP A 67 -7.66 1.13 8.23
CA TRP A 67 -8.38 1.08 9.49
C TRP A 67 -8.71 2.48 10.01
N ALA A 68 -7.72 3.37 10.07
CA ALA A 68 -7.88 4.75 10.55
C ALA A 68 -8.85 5.55 9.67
N GLY A 69 -8.75 5.42 8.35
CA GLY A 69 -9.63 6.11 7.40
C GLY A 69 -11.09 5.70 7.59
N MET A 70 -11.37 4.40 7.72
CA MET A 70 -12.73 3.93 7.96
C MET A 70 -13.23 4.29 9.37
N ARG A 71 -12.34 4.32 10.37
CA ARG A 71 -12.67 4.76 11.73
C ARG A 71 -13.02 6.25 11.78
N LEU A 72 -12.30 7.09 11.04
CA LEU A 72 -12.57 8.52 10.87
C LEU A 72 -13.95 8.75 10.25
N LEU A 73 -14.34 7.89 9.29
CA LEU A 73 -15.65 7.91 8.63
C LEU A 73 -16.77 7.26 9.45
N ARG A 74 -16.47 6.90 10.72
CA ARG A 74 -17.38 6.27 11.70
C ARG A 74 -18.00 4.94 11.24
N GLU A 75 -17.34 4.24 10.33
CA GLU A 75 -17.77 2.91 9.86
C GLU A 75 -17.15 1.81 10.75
N GLY A 76 -17.98 0.83 11.15
CA GLY A 76 -17.57 -0.35 11.92
C GLY A 76 -17.66 -1.65 11.11
N GLY A 77 -17.06 -2.72 11.61
CA GLY A 77 -17.06 -4.03 10.93
C GLY A 77 -16.28 -4.02 9.61
N ASN A 78 -15.11 -3.38 9.61
CA ASN A 78 -14.23 -3.19 8.46
C ASN A 78 -13.01 -4.12 8.48
N THR A 79 -13.01 -5.15 9.33
CA THR A 79 -11.89 -6.07 9.51
C THR A 79 -11.53 -6.81 8.23
N VAL A 80 -12.53 -7.22 7.44
CA VAL A 80 -12.31 -7.91 6.15
C VAL A 80 -11.66 -6.95 5.15
N PHE A 81 -12.16 -5.72 5.05
CA PHE A 81 -11.56 -4.68 4.22
C PHE A 81 -10.09 -4.40 4.59
N VAL A 82 -9.78 -4.28 5.88
CA VAL A 82 -8.42 -4.00 6.36
C VAL A 82 -7.48 -5.19 6.11
N LEU A 83 -7.91 -6.42 6.43
CA LEU A 83 -7.08 -7.62 6.26
C LEU A 83 -6.87 -7.95 4.79
N ALA A 84 -7.95 -8.04 4.00
CA ALA A 84 -7.84 -8.37 2.58
C ALA A 84 -7.17 -7.24 1.78
N GLY A 85 -7.41 -5.98 2.14
CA GLY A 85 -6.68 -4.83 1.59
C GLY A 85 -5.19 -4.90 1.93
N GLY A 86 -4.83 -5.16 3.19
CA GLY A 86 -3.44 -5.34 3.59
C GLY A 86 -2.73 -6.47 2.84
N VAL A 87 -3.37 -7.64 2.71
CA VAL A 87 -2.81 -8.78 1.95
C VAL A 87 -2.65 -8.44 0.47
N ALA A 88 -3.66 -7.83 -0.15
CA ALA A 88 -3.58 -7.39 -1.54
C ALA A 88 -2.47 -6.35 -1.74
N TRP A 89 -2.22 -5.49 -0.75
CA TRP A 89 -1.13 -4.52 -0.80
C TRP A 89 0.24 -5.17 -0.81
N VAL A 90 0.44 -6.29 -0.10
CA VAL A 90 1.72 -7.05 -0.18
C VAL A 90 1.99 -7.48 -1.62
N LEU A 91 0.99 -8.00 -2.32
CA LEU A 91 1.12 -8.41 -3.72
C LEU A 91 1.42 -7.22 -4.64
N VAL A 92 0.69 -6.12 -4.47
CA VAL A 92 0.89 -4.88 -5.25
C VAL A 92 2.28 -4.27 -4.98
N SER A 93 2.74 -4.34 -3.73
CA SER A 93 4.06 -3.84 -3.35
C SER A 93 5.20 -4.61 -4.03
N GLY A 94 5.04 -5.93 -4.24
CA GLY A 94 5.99 -6.72 -5.02
C GLY A 94 6.09 -6.26 -6.47
N ILE A 95 4.94 -6.01 -7.11
CA ILE A 95 4.90 -5.47 -8.48
C ILE A 95 5.57 -4.09 -8.56
N LEU A 96 5.33 -3.23 -7.55
CA LEU A 96 5.97 -1.92 -7.46
C LEU A 96 7.49 -2.01 -7.30
N ILE A 97 7.98 -2.95 -6.48
CA ILE A 97 9.42 -3.17 -6.29
C ILE A 97 10.07 -3.60 -7.61
N ASP A 98 9.49 -4.61 -8.27
CA ASP A 98 10.00 -5.12 -9.54
C ASP A 98 10.04 -4.03 -10.63
N ASP A 99 9.00 -3.19 -10.73
CA ASP A 99 8.95 -2.10 -11.71
C ASP A 99 9.95 -0.97 -11.39
N ILE A 100 10.14 -0.67 -10.10
CA ILE A 100 11.10 0.34 -9.65
C ILE A 100 12.52 -0.13 -9.97
N ASP A 101 12.84 -1.40 -9.74
CA ASP A 101 14.18 -1.97 -9.99
C ASP A 101 14.45 -2.30 -11.47
N PHE A 102 13.41 -2.56 -12.28
CA PHE A 102 13.50 -2.80 -13.73
C PHE A 102 12.58 -1.86 -14.52
N PRO A 103 13.04 -0.64 -14.86
CA PRO A 103 12.22 0.33 -15.59
C PRO A 103 11.93 -0.16 -17.02
N GLY A 104 10.71 -0.64 -17.25
CA GLY A 104 10.28 -1.20 -18.54
C GLY A 104 9.04 -2.09 -18.48
N SER A 105 8.56 -2.43 -17.28
CA SER A 105 7.36 -3.22 -17.08
C SER A 105 6.09 -2.35 -17.24
N ARG A 106 4.99 -2.98 -17.63
CA ARG A 106 3.75 -2.31 -18.04
C ARG A 106 2.95 -1.85 -16.80
N THR A 107 2.88 -0.53 -16.60
CA THR A 107 1.87 0.24 -15.85
C THR A 107 1.63 -0.13 -14.37
N PRO A 108 2.47 0.34 -13.43
CA PRO A 108 2.19 0.29 -11.99
C PRO A 108 0.83 0.91 -11.64
N TYR A 109 0.41 1.93 -12.39
CA TYR A 109 -0.89 2.59 -12.22
C TYR A 109 -2.10 1.67 -12.40
N VAL A 110 -2.01 0.64 -13.26
CA VAL A 110 -3.12 -0.32 -13.45
C VAL A 110 -3.26 -1.21 -12.20
N ALA A 111 -2.14 -1.66 -11.62
CA ALA A 111 -2.17 -2.43 -10.37
C ALA A 111 -2.76 -1.61 -9.22
N LEU A 112 -2.39 -0.32 -9.11
CA LEU A 112 -2.97 0.60 -8.12
C LEU A 112 -4.48 0.81 -8.34
N ALA A 113 -4.91 0.98 -9.59
CA ALA A 113 -6.33 1.14 -9.92
C ALA A 113 -7.14 -0.12 -9.57
N VAL A 114 -6.63 -1.30 -9.92
CA VAL A 114 -7.24 -2.59 -9.57
C VAL A 114 -7.32 -2.75 -8.05
N TYR A 115 -6.27 -2.37 -7.32
CA TYR A 115 -6.25 -2.40 -5.86
C TYR A 115 -7.34 -1.50 -5.24
N VAL A 116 -7.45 -0.25 -5.69
CA VAL A 116 -8.49 0.67 -5.22
C VAL A 116 -9.89 0.13 -5.54
N LEU A 117 -10.10 -0.44 -6.72
CA LEU A 117 -11.36 -1.08 -7.09
C LEU A 117 -11.68 -2.27 -6.19
N PHE A 118 -10.69 -3.13 -5.91
CA PHE A 118 -10.84 -4.28 -5.01
C PHE A 118 -11.23 -3.85 -3.60
N CYS A 119 -10.52 -2.88 -3.02
CA CYS A 119 -10.84 -2.30 -1.72
C CYS A 119 -12.25 -1.66 -1.71
N THR A 120 -12.61 -0.94 -2.77
CA THR A 120 -13.95 -0.33 -2.91
C THR A 120 -15.05 -1.40 -2.89
N MET A 121 -14.85 -2.52 -3.60
CA MET A 121 -15.80 -3.64 -3.62
C MET A 121 -15.92 -4.32 -2.26
N LEU A 122 -14.80 -4.49 -1.54
CA LEU A 122 -14.80 -5.08 -0.20
C LEU A 122 -15.57 -4.20 0.81
N SER A 123 -15.35 -2.89 0.79
CA SER A 123 -16.05 -1.95 1.69
C SER A 123 -17.58 -1.97 1.50
N GLY A 124 -18.04 -2.24 0.27
CA GLY A 124 -19.46 -2.36 -0.05
C GLY A 124 -20.13 -3.67 0.38
N LYS A 125 -19.35 -4.71 0.72
CA LYS A 125 -19.84 -6.06 1.10
C LYS A 125 -19.98 -6.26 2.61
N ASP A 126 -19.21 -5.53 3.41
CA ASP A 126 -19.35 -5.60 4.87
C ASP A 126 -20.73 -5.05 5.26
N GLN A 127 -21.65 -5.93 5.68
CA GLN A 127 -22.91 -5.52 6.29
C GLN A 127 -22.67 -5.22 7.77
N PRO A 128 -23.27 -4.17 8.34
CA PRO A 128 -23.30 -4.03 9.79
C PRO A 128 -24.01 -5.27 10.34
N THR A 129 -23.29 -6.13 11.06
CA THR A 129 -23.91 -7.13 11.92
C THR A 129 -24.72 -6.35 12.94
N LYS A 130 -26.03 -6.29 12.71
CA LYS A 130 -27.00 -5.67 13.60
C LYS A 130 -27.02 -6.50 14.90
N PRO A 131 -26.76 -5.92 16.08
CA PRO A 131 -27.18 -6.55 17.32
C PRO A 131 -28.71 -6.55 17.46
#